data_AF-A0AAD7JX76-F1
#
_entry.id   AF-A0AAD7JX76-F1
#
_cell.length_a   1.000
_cell.length_b   1.000
_cell.length_c   1.000
_cell.angle_alpha   90.00
_cell.angle_beta   90.00
_cell.angle_gamma   90.00
#
_symmetry.space_group_name_H-M   'P 1'
#
loop_
_entity.id
_entity.type
_entity.pdbx_description
1 polymer ?
#
loop_
_entity_poly.entity_id
_entity_poly.type
_entity_poly.pdbx_seq_one_letter_code
_entity_poly.pdbx_strand_id
1 'polypeptide(L)'
;MSWIWTAPGAIDDVEERLHELRVEWARARARKIQWEEEVMTLREEMRRALRYLGWQAWWWREHAALHEEVSQGTGAGLRAYALKQASWHERLAQFFQRKWKMPVLAAAQHLVALEAAAEVEGADLDQFFTQHNTVVPATSATE
;
A
#
# COMPACT_ATOMS: atom_id res chain seq x y z
N MET A 1 14.38 -12.64 -20.69
CA MET A 1 15.13 -13.84 -20.24
C MET A 1 16.32 -13.35 -19.43
N SER A 2 16.41 -13.66 -18.13
CA SER A 2 17.56 -13.25 -17.32
C SER A 2 18.80 -14.04 -17.71
N TRP A 3 19.97 -13.43 -17.52
CA TRP A 3 21.28 -13.96 -17.92
C TRP A 3 21.63 -15.32 -17.29
N ILE A 4 20.99 -15.68 -16.16
CA ILE A 4 21.11 -16.99 -15.50
C ILE A 4 20.64 -18.14 -16.41
N TRP A 5 19.64 -17.89 -17.25
CA TRP A 5 19.09 -18.89 -18.16
C TRP A 5 19.86 -19.00 -19.48
N THR A 6 20.82 -18.10 -19.74
CA THR A 6 21.62 -18.05 -20.98
C THR A 6 23.11 -18.29 -20.75
N ALA A 7 23.52 -18.57 -19.50
CA ALA A 7 24.90 -18.85 -19.16
C ALA A 7 25.32 -20.25 -19.69
N PRO A 8 26.52 -20.40 -20.29
CA PRO A 8 27.03 -21.72 -20.65
C PRO A 8 27.23 -22.56 -19.38
N GLY A 9 26.59 -23.73 -19.29
CA GLY A 9 26.54 -24.55 -18.07
C GLY A 9 25.27 -24.39 -17.23
N ALA A 10 24.23 -23.74 -17.76
CA ALA A 10 22.88 -23.75 -17.18
C ALA A 10 22.38 -25.20 -17.01
N ILE A 11 21.56 -25.39 -15.97
CA ILE A 11 21.03 -26.69 -15.54
C ILE A 11 20.45 -27.47 -16.73
N ASP A 12 21.12 -28.58 -17.09
CA ASP A 12 20.68 -29.52 -18.13
C ASP A 12 19.41 -30.28 -17.70
N ASP A 13 19.18 -30.38 -16.38
CA ASP A 13 17.98 -30.99 -15.82
C ASP A 13 16.76 -30.04 -15.91
N VAL A 14 15.73 -30.51 -16.63
CA VAL A 14 14.47 -29.79 -16.78
C VAL A 14 13.77 -29.61 -15.43
N GLU A 15 13.88 -30.57 -14.52
CA GLU A 15 13.17 -30.52 -13.23
C GLU A 15 13.78 -29.46 -12.29
N GLU A 16 15.10 -29.42 -12.17
CA GLU A 16 15.79 -28.41 -11.37
C GLU A 16 15.58 -27.00 -11.96
N ARG A 17 15.54 -26.86 -13.29
CA ARG A 17 15.17 -25.62 -13.97
C ARG A 17 13.73 -25.18 -13.66
N LEU A 18 12.78 -26.11 -13.67
CA LEU A 18 11.38 -25.85 -13.31
C LEU A 18 11.23 -25.50 -11.83
N HIS A 19 12.02 -26.12 -10.94
CA HIS A 19 12.04 -25.80 -9.52
C HIS A 19 12.49 -24.35 -9.28
N GLU A 20 13.58 -23.91 -9.90
CA GLU A 20 14.05 -22.53 -9.81
C GLU A 20 13.02 -21.53 -10.35
N LEU A 21 12.37 -21.83 -11.48
CA LEU A 21 11.27 -21.03 -12.03
C LEU A 21 10.10 -20.89 -11.03
N ARG A 22 9.72 -21.98 -10.36
CA ARG A 22 8.66 -21.95 -9.32
C ARG A 22 9.07 -21.11 -8.12
N VAL A 23 10.32 -21.19 -7.68
CA VAL A 23 10.85 -20.37 -6.58
C VAL A 23 10.82 -18.88 -6.95
N GLU A 24 11.30 -18.52 -8.14
CA GLU A 24 11.28 -17.14 -8.60
C GLU A 24 9.86 -16.61 -8.79
N TRP A 25 8.96 -17.44 -9.31
CA TRP A 25 7.54 -17.11 -9.41
C TRP A 25 6.91 -16.88 -8.04
N ALA A 26 7.15 -17.77 -7.07
CA ALA A 26 6.64 -17.63 -5.71
C ALA A 26 7.17 -16.35 -5.02
N ARG A 27 8.45 -16.02 -5.23
CA ARG A 27 9.06 -14.76 -4.74
C ARG A 27 8.43 -13.54 -5.40
N ALA A 28 8.25 -13.56 -6.71
CA ALA A 28 7.63 -12.45 -7.45
C ALA A 28 6.17 -12.24 -7.00
N ARG A 29 5.42 -13.32 -6.82
CA ARG A 29 4.06 -13.31 -6.30
C ARG A 29 3.99 -12.75 -4.88
N ALA A 30 4.85 -13.23 -3.98
CA ALA A 30 4.89 -12.73 -2.60
C ALA A 30 5.14 -11.22 -2.54
N ARG A 31 6.06 -10.71 -3.37
CA ARG A 31 6.31 -9.25 -3.49
C ARG A 31 5.09 -8.50 -4.04
N LYS A 32 4.39 -9.07 -5.02
CA LYS A 32 3.15 -8.47 -5.56
C LYS A 32 2.11 -8.30 -4.46
N ILE A 33 1.82 -9.37 -3.72
CA ILE A 33 0.85 -9.36 -2.62
C ILE A 33 1.24 -8.35 -1.55
N GLN A 34 2.52 -8.31 -1.14
CA GLN A 34 3.01 -7.30 -0.20
C GLN A 34 2.82 -5.87 -0.72
N TRP A 35 3.15 -5.60 -1.99
CA TRP A 35 2.95 -4.28 -2.56
C TRP A 35 1.48 -3.88 -2.61
N GLU A 36 0.57 -4.79 -2.87
CA GLU A 36 -0.87 -4.51 -2.82
C GLU A 36 -1.31 -4.13 -1.41
N GLU A 37 -0.87 -4.88 -0.39
CA GLU A 37 -1.13 -4.58 1.02
C GLU A 37 -0.56 -3.21 1.43
N GLU A 38 0.68 -2.91 1.02
CA GLU A 38 1.34 -1.63 1.29
C GLU A 38 0.61 -0.46 0.63
N VAL A 39 0.17 -0.61 -0.63
CA VAL A 39 -0.60 0.42 -1.34
C VAL A 39 -1.93 0.67 -0.65
N MET A 40 -2.61 -0.38 -0.20
CA MET A 40 -3.87 -0.24 0.52
C MET A 40 -3.68 0.43 1.88
N THR A 41 -2.64 0.05 2.61
CA THR A 41 -2.27 0.66 3.90
C THR A 41 -1.93 2.14 3.71
N LEU A 42 -1.13 2.49 2.70
CA LEU A 42 -0.76 3.87 2.42
C LEU A 42 -1.98 4.74 2.09
N ARG A 43 -2.95 4.22 1.33
CA ARG A 43 -4.21 4.93 1.04
C ARG A 43 -5.01 5.22 2.30
N GLU A 44 -5.06 4.27 3.23
CA GLU A 44 -5.71 4.46 4.52
C GLU A 44 -4.97 5.49 5.37
N GLU A 45 -3.64 5.45 5.41
CA GLU A 45 -2.84 6.46 6.12
C GLU A 45 -2.99 7.87 5.54
N MET A 46 -3.07 8.01 4.21
CA MET A 46 -3.38 9.28 3.56
C MET A 46 -4.75 9.82 4.00
N ARG A 47 -5.77 8.95 4.02
CA ARG A 47 -7.12 9.32 4.49
C ARG A 47 -7.10 9.73 5.96
N ARG A 48 -6.42 8.96 6.83
CA ARG A 48 -6.27 9.26 8.26
C ARG A 48 -5.55 10.57 8.49
N ALA A 49 -4.48 10.84 7.76
CA ALA A 49 -3.74 12.09 7.84
C ALA A 49 -4.63 13.31 7.54
N LEU A 50 -5.46 13.27 6.48
CA LEU A 50 -6.41 14.36 6.21
C LEU A 50 -7.43 14.53 7.33
N ARG A 51 -7.95 13.43 7.86
CA ARG A 51 -8.94 13.45 8.95
C ARG A 51 -8.35 14.04 10.22
N TYR A 52 -7.12 13.63 10.57
CA TYR A 52 -6.39 14.14 11.72
C TYR A 52 -6.14 15.64 11.60
N LEU A 53 -5.67 16.12 10.44
CA LEU A 53 -5.43 17.55 10.21
C LEU A 53 -6.73 18.37 10.30
N GLY A 54 -7.84 17.84 9.76
CA GLY A 54 -9.16 18.49 9.90
C GLY A 54 -9.63 18.56 11.35
N TRP A 55 -9.46 17.47 12.10
CA TRP A 55 -9.77 17.43 13.53
C TRP A 55 -8.89 18.40 14.34
N GLN A 56 -7.58 18.45 14.07
CA GLN A 56 -6.68 19.42 14.72
C GLN A 56 -7.07 20.87 14.43
N ALA A 57 -7.43 21.18 13.18
CA ALA A 57 -7.92 22.51 12.83
C ALA A 57 -9.17 22.89 13.62
N TRP A 58 -10.14 21.98 13.73
CA TRP A 58 -11.33 22.18 14.55
C TRP A 58 -10.98 22.38 16.03
N TRP A 59 -10.12 21.52 16.59
CA TRP A 59 -9.69 21.60 17.98
C TRP A 59 -9.05 22.95 18.33
N TRP A 60 -8.21 23.49 17.42
CA TRP A 60 -7.62 24.81 17.58
C TRP A 60 -8.66 25.94 17.51
N ARG A 61 -9.72 25.82 16.70
CA ARG A 61 -10.81 26.81 16.66
C ARG A 61 -11.65 26.80 17.92
N GLU A 62 -11.98 25.62 18.46
CA GLU A 62 -12.65 25.51 19.76
C GLU A 62 -11.81 26.15 20.86
N HIS A 63 -10.50 25.89 20.87
CA HIS A 63 -9.58 26.56 21.81
C HIS A 63 -9.57 28.08 21.64
N ALA A 64 -9.64 28.59 20.40
CA ALA A 64 -9.73 30.02 20.16
C ALA A 64 -11.03 30.62 20.71
N ALA A 65 -12.16 29.91 20.60
CA ALA A 65 -13.46 30.34 21.11
C ALA A 65 -13.48 30.40 22.65
N LEU A 66 -12.90 29.41 23.33
CA LEU A 66 -12.80 29.39 24.80
C LEU A 66 -12.02 30.61 25.36
N HIS A 67 -11.06 31.15 24.60
CA HIS A 67 -10.30 32.33 25.01
C HIS A 67 -10.96 33.66 24.64
N GLU A 68 -12.06 33.65 23.88
CA GLU A 68 -12.85 34.84 23.56
C GLU A 68 -13.62 35.34 24.80
N GLU A 69 -14.13 34.42 25.62
CA GLU A 69 -14.89 34.74 26.84
C GLU A 69 -14.01 35.27 27.99
N VAL A 70 -12.69 35.06 27.93
CA VAL A 70 -11.76 35.29 29.06
C VAL A 70 -11.03 36.65 28.98
N SER A 71 -11.05 37.37 27.85
CA SER A 71 -9.97 38.32 27.57
C SER A 71 -10.29 39.82 27.76
N GLN A 72 -9.85 40.36 28.90
CA GLN A 72 -9.15 41.65 28.92
C GLN A 72 -7.63 41.40 28.80
N GLY A 73 -7.01 41.83 27.69
CA GLY A 73 -5.54 41.85 27.49
C GLY A 73 -4.93 40.61 26.83
N THR A 74 -4.60 39.56 27.60
CA THR A 74 -3.72 38.45 27.16
C THR A 74 -4.41 37.43 26.23
N GLY A 75 -5.73 37.27 26.33
CA GLY A 75 -6.46 36.25 25.56
C GLY A 75 -6.55 36.54 24.06
N ALA A 76 -6.41 37.81 23.65
CA ALA A 76 -6.36 38.18 22.23
C ALA A 76 -5.16 37.53 21.50
N GLY A 77 -3.99 37.46 22.15
CA GLY A 77 -2.78 36.83 21.58
C GLY A 77 -2.91 35.32 21.47
N LEU A 78 -3.44 34.67 22.50
CA LEU A 78 -3.71 33.23 22.51
C LEU A 78 -4.73 32.85 21.43
N ARG A 79 -5.81 33.63 21.29
CA ARG A 79 -6.81 33.46 20.24
C ARG A 79 -6.20 33.61 18.86
N ALA A 80 -5.42 34.66 18.63
CA ALA A 80 -4.75 34.88 17.34
C ALA A 80 -3.80 33.72 17.00
N TYR A 81 -3.07 33.19 17.98
CA TYR A 81 -2.21 32.02 17.79
C TYR A 81 -3.01 30.76 17.46
N ALA A 82 -4.07 30.47 18.21
CA ALA A 82 -4.92 29.31 17.98
C ALA A 82 -5.58 29.34 16.58
N LEU A 83 -6.11 30.49 16.16
CA LEU A 83 -6.64 30.67 14.80
C LEU A 83 -5.56 30.50 13.72
N LYS A 84 -4.35 31.01 13.98
CA LYS A 84 -3.20 30.78 13.10
C LYS A 84 -2.89 29.29 12.97
N GLN A 85 -2.87 28.54 14.07
CA GLN A 85 -2.64 27.08 14.05
C GLN A 85 -3.73 26.34 13.28
N ALA A 86 -5.00 26.68 13.49
CA ALA A 86 -6.11 26.12 12.71
C ALA A 86 -5.90 26.32 11.20
N SER A 87 -5.59 27.56 10.79
CA SER A 87 -5.34 27.90 9.38
C SER A 87 -4.16 27.12 8.78
N TRP A 88 -3.15 26.78 9.58
CA TRP A 88 -2.00 26.00 9.11
C TRP A 88 -2.37 24.55 8.87
N HIS A 89 -3.10 23.92 9.80
CA HIS A 89 -3.57 22.55 9.64
C HIS A 89 -4.50 22.40 8.42
N GLU A 90 -5.37 23.37 8.18
CA GLU A 90 -6.22 23.41 6.98
C GLU A 90 -5.41 23.54 5.69
N ARG A 91 -4.44 24.46 5.66
CA ARG A 91 -3.56 24.64 4.50
C ARG A 91 -2.74 23.40 4.21
N LEU A 92 -2.26 22.71 5.25
CA LEU A 92 -1.52 21.46 5.12
C LEU A 92 -2.41 20.33 4.60
N ALA A 93 -3.64 20.21 5.11
CA ALA A 93 -4.62 19.23 4.62
C ALA A 93 -4.95 19.47 3.14
N GLN A 94 -5.16 20.72 2.74
CA GLN A 94 -5.38 21.08 1.34
C GLN A 94 -4.17 20.79 0.46
N PHE A 95 -2.96 21.06 0.96
CA PHE A 95 -1.72 20.73 0.25
C PHE A 95 -1.61 19.23 -0.01
N PHE A 96 -1.80 18.40 1.01
CA PHE A 96 -1.80 16.95 0.85
C PHE A 96 -2.93 16.47 -0.05
N GLN A 97 -4.14 17.02 0.09
CA GLN A 97 -5.24 16.66 -0.78
C GLN A 97 -4.93 16.96 -2.26
N ARG A 98 -4.33 18.12 -2.58
CA ARG A 98 -3.90 18.44 -3.95
C ARG A 98 -2.79 17.51 -4.43
N LYS A 99 -1.78 17.28 -3.59
CA LYS A 99 -0.66 16.38 -3.90
C LYS A 99 -1.14 14.96 -4.18
N TRP A 100 -2.14 14.49 -3.44
CA TRP A 100 -2.67 13.13 -3.55
C TRP A 100 -3.78 12.96 -4.59
N LYS A 101 -4.42 14.05 -5.02
CA LYS A 101 -5.34 14.09 -6.17
C LYS A 101 -4.63 14.11 -7.53
N MET A 102 -3.30 14.11 -7.59
CA MET A 102 -2.59 14.08 -8.86
C MET A 102 -2.85 12.78 -9.63
N PRO A 103 -3.03 12.84 -10.96
CA PRO A 103 -3.49 11.73 -11.79
C PRO A 103 -2.57 10.51 -11.77
N VAL A 104 -1.31 10.63 -11.35
CA VAL A 104 -0.40 9.49 -11.14
C VAL A 104 -0.95 8.51 -10.11
N LEU A 105 -1.56 9.00 -9.03
CA LEU A 105 -2.18 8.13 -8.03
C LEU A 105 -3.52 7.57 -8.52
N ALA A 106 -4.27 8.33 -9.33
CA ALA A 106 -5.50 7.85 -9.96
C ALA A 106 -5.25 6.80 -11.05
N ALA A 107 -4.16 6.95 -11.81
CA ALA A 107 -3.71 5.98 -12.81
C ALA A 107 -3.18 4.70 -12.12
N ALA A 108 -2.38 4.83 -11.06
CA ALA A 108 -2.00 3.69 -10.22
C ALA A 108 -3.23 3.02 -9.57
N GLN A 109 -4.26 3.78 -9.20
CA GLN A 109 -5.53 3.23 -8.70
C GLN A 109 -6.28 2.42 -9.77
N HIS A 110 -6.32 2.93 -11.00
CA HIS A 110 -6.97 2.25 -12.11
C HIS A 110 -6.20 0.99 -12.53
N LEU A 111 -4.87 1.03 -12.55
CA LEU A 111 -4.03 -0.13 -12.87
C LEU A 111 -4.16 -1.24 -11.81
N VAL A 112 -4.11 -0.91 -10.52
CA VAL A 112 -4.34 -1.88 -9.44
C VAL A 112 -5.74 -2.50 -9.51
N ALA A 113 -6.77 -1.70 -9.86
CA ALA A 113 -8.13 -2.22 -10.02
C ALA A 113 -8.29 -3.13 -11.24
N LEU A 114 -7.60 -2.84 -12.35
CA LEU A 114 -7.56 -3.69 -13.53
C LEU A 114 -6.76 -4.98 -13.29
N GLU A 115 -5.66 -4.92 -12.53
CA GLU A 115 -4.87 -6.10 -12.17
C GLU A 115 -5.62 -7.02 -11.19
N ALA A 116 -6.38 -6.48 -10.23
CA ALA A 116 -7.27 -7.27 -9.39
C ALA A 116 -8.38 -7.99 -10.20
N ALA A 117 -8.83 -7.38 -11.30
CA ALA A 117 -9.77 -8.02 -12.23
C ALA A 117 -9.09 -9.11 -13.08
N ALA A 118 -7.81 -8.94 -13.43
CA ALA A 118 -7.01 -9.93 -14.15
C ALA A 118 -6.53 -11.10 -13.26
N GLU A 119 -6.47 -10.91 -11.94
CA GLU A 119 -6.13 -11.96 -10.98
C GLU A 119 -7.11 -13.15 -10.97
N VAL A 120 -8.33 -12.92 -11.48
CA VAL A 120 -9.33 -13.97 -11.72
C VAL A 120 -8.86 -14.96 -12.80
N GLU A 121 -8.06 -14.52 -13.79
CA GLU A 121 -7.43 -15.39 -14.78
C GLU A 121 -6.11 -16.00 -14.29
N GLY A 122 -5.36 -15.28 -13.43
CA GLY A 122 -4.12 -15.79 -12.81
C GLY A 122 -4.34 -16.95 -11.84
N ALA A 123 -5.52 -17.03 -11.22
CA ALA A 123 -5.92 -18.15 -10.37
C ALA A 123 -5.89 -19.51 -11.10
N ASP A 124 -6.02 -19.52 -12.43
CA ASP A 124 -5.92 -20.74 -13.27
C ASP A 124 -4.47 -21.24 -13.37
N LEU A 125 -3.49 -20.32 -13.44
CA LEU A 125 -2.06 -20.66 -13.37
C LEU A 125 -1.64 -21.10 -11.96
N ASP A 126 -2.25 -20.53 -10.93
CA ASP A 126 -2.04 -20.95 -9.54
C ASP A 126 -2.56 -22.36 -9.31
N GLN A 127 -3.74 -22.67 -9.84
CA GLN A 127 -4.28 -24.03 -9.82
C GLN A 127 -3.41 -24.99 -10.62
N PHE A 128 -2.91 -24.59 -11.78
CA PHE A 128 -1.97 -25.40 -12.58
C PHE A 128 -0.69 -25.75 -11.81
N PHE A 129 -0.02 -24.76 -11.20
CA PHE A 129 1.18 -25.03 -10.40
C PHE A 129 0.87 -25.78 -9.10
N THR A 130 -0.31 -25.59 -8.50
CA THR A 130 -0.71 -26.29 -7.26
C THR A 130 -1.10 -27.75 -7.53
N GLN A 131 -1.80 -28.06 -8.64
CA GLN A 131 -2.14 -29.43 -9.05
C GLN A 131 -0.90 -30.23 -9.45
N HIS A 132 0.09 -29.59 -10.06
CA HIS A 132 1.36 -30.23 -10.39
C HIS A 132 2.39 -30.26 -9.24
N ASN A 133 2.00 -29.82 -8.02
CA ASN A 133 2.83 -29.83 -6.81
C ASN A 133 2.49 -30.98 -5.84
N THR A 134 1.68 -31.96 -6.24
CA THR A 134 1.50 -33.16 -5.42
C THR A 134 2.74 -34.04 -5.53
N VAL A 135 3.60 -34.00 -4.51
CA VAL A 135 4.57 -35.06 -4.25
C VAL A 135 3.77 -36.35 -4.11
N VAL A 136 3.95 -37.28 -5.05
CA VAL A 136 3.42 -38.65 -4.93
C VAL A 136 3.97 -39.21 -3.60
N PRO A 137 3.11 -39.58 -2.62
CA PRO A 137 3.61 -40.16 -1.40
C PRO A 137 4.32 -41.46 -1.75
N ALA A 138 5.58 -41.59 -1.34
CA ALA A 138 6.35 -42.82 -1.46
C ALA A 138 5.51 -43.95 -0.86
N THR A 139 4.99 -44.82 -1.73
CA THR A 139 4.27 -46.02 -1.31
C THR A 139 5.33 -46.92 -0.70
N SER A 140 5.43 -46.90 0.63
CA SER A 140 6.25 -47.84 1.39
C SER A 140 5.68 -49.22 1.14
N ALA A 141 6.34 -49.98 0.26
CA ALA A 141 6.10 -51.39 0.06
C ALA A 141 6.40 -52.13 1.38
N THR A 142 5.36 -52.74 1.93
CA THR A 142 5.46 -53.85 2.87
C THR A 142 6.05 -55.06 2.16
N GLU A 143 7.18 -55.54 2.65
CA GLU A 143 7.58 -56.95 2.66
C GLU A 143 8.41 -57.23 3.92
#